data_AF-A0A352K9K5-F1
#
_entry.id   AF-A0A352K9K5-F1
#
_cell.length_a   1.000
_cell.length_b   1.000
_cell.length_c   1.000
_cell.angle_alpha   90.00
_cell.angle_beta   90.00
_cell.angle_gamma   90.00
#
_symmetry.space_group_name_H-M   'P 1'
#
loop_
_entity.id
_entity.type
_entity.pdbx_description
1 polymer ?
#
loop_
_entity_poly.entity_id
_entity_poly.type
_entity_poly.pdbx_seq_one_letter_code
_entity_poly.pdbx_strand_id
1 'polypeptide(L)' 'MPVRTRKLLGTFLLIVWMTAYTLGCMLIGVHWLPDNHWARLLFYPLAGILWVFPARPLFIWMRGG' A
#
# COMPACT_ATOMS: atom_id res chain seq x y z
N MET A 1 -7.35 -23.15 -7.44
CA MET A 1 -7.33 -23.08 -5.95
C MET A 1 -8.74 -22.80 -5.45
N PRO A 2 -9.18 -23.41 -4.33
CA PRO A 2 -10.47 -23.08 -3.74
C PRO A 2 -10.52 -21.57 -3.40
N VAL A 3 -11.65 -20.92 -3.66
CA VAL A 3 -11.84 -19.47 -3.45
C VAL A 3 -11.53 -19.05 -2.01
N ARG A 4 -11.76 -19.93 -1.03
CA ARG A 4 -11.43 -19.71 0.39
C ARG A 4 -9.93 -19.54 0.63
N THR A 5 -9.11 -20.40 0.04
CA THR A 5 -7.63 -20.34 0.17
C THR A 5 -7.06 -19.11 -0.53
N ARG A 6 -7.61 -18.74 -1.69
CA ARG A 6 -7.21 -17.54 -2.44
C ARG A 6 -7.48 -16.25 -1.66
N LYS A 7 -8.61 -16.19 -0.95
CA LYS A 7 -8.94 -15.07 -0.05
C LYS A 7 -7.97 -14.98 1.13
N LEU A 8 -7.67 -16.10 1.80
CA LEU A 8 -6.72 -16.11 2.92
C LEU A 8 -5.31 -15.66 2.51
N LEU A 9 -4.79 -16.20 1.41
CA LEU A 9 -3.50 -15.80 0.85
C LEU A 9 -3.49 -14.32 0.44
N GLY A 10 -4.54 -13.86 -0.23
CA GLY A 10 -4.63 -12.47 -0.64
C GLY A 10 -4.73 -11.50 0.55
N THR A 11 -5.42 -11.86 1.63
CA THR A 11 -5.40 -11.07 2.87
C THR A 11 -4.01 -11.00 3.47
N PHE A 12 -3.29 -12.13 3.54
CA PHE A 12 -1.92 -12.15 4.04
C PHE A 12 -0.99 -11.28 3.17
N LEU A 13 -1.11 -11.39 1.84
CA LEU A 13 -0.33 -10.58 0.92
C LEU A 13 -0.63 -9.09 1.06
N LEU A 14 -1.91 -8.71 1.27
CA LEU A 14 -2.28 -7.32 1.54
C LEU A 14 -1.62 -6.80 2.81
N ILE A 15 -1.63 -7.58 3.89
CA ILE A 15 -1.03 -7.15 5.16
C ILE A 15 0.47 -6.93 4.96
N VAL A 16 1.18 -7.91 4.38
CA VAL A 16 2.63 -7.80 4.12
C VAL A 16 2.93 -6.61 3.21
N TRP A 17 2.16 -6.44 2.13
CA TRP A 17 2.30 -5.32 1.21
C TRP A 17 2.10 -3.98 1.91
N MET A 18 1.03 -3.86 2.70
CA MET A 18 0.70 -2.64 3.42
C MET A 18 1.81 -2.29 4.43
N THR A 19 2.31 -3.28 5.17
CA THR A 19 3.42 -3.10 6.11
C THR A 19 4.69 -2.64 5.40
N ALA A 20 5.08 -3.29 4.31
CA ALA A 20 6.27 -2.88 3.55
C ALA A 20 6.12 -1.47 2.96
N TYR A 21 4.94 -1.14 2.44
CA TYR A 21 4.64 0.15 1.84
C TYR A 21 4.67 1.30 2.85
N THR A 22 4.04 1.13 4.02
CA THR A 22 4.01 2.18 5.04
C THR A 22 5.39 2.43 5.62
N LEU A 23 6.20 1.39 5.82
CA LEU A 23 7.60 1.52 6.19
C LEU A 23 8.41 2.29 5.13
N GLY A 24 8.21 1.99 3.85
CA GLY A 24 8.82 2.73 2.75
C GLY A 24 8.43 4.21 2.74
N CYS A 25 7.14 4.52 2.91
CA CYS A 25 6.66 5.90 3.01
C CYS A 25 7.24 6.64 4.22
N MET A 26 7.38 5.95 5.36
CA MET A 26 8.01 6.52 6.55
C MET A 26 9.49 6.85 6.29
N LEU A 27 10.24 5.94 5.68
CA LEU A 27 11.65 6.15 5.31
C LEU A 27 11.82 7.34 4.37
N ILE A 28 10.96 7.44 3.35
CA ILE A 28 10.96 8.59 2.43
C ILE A 28 10.59 9.88 3.18
N GLY A 29 9.57 9.82 4.02
CA GLY A 29 9.12 10.97 4.83
C GLY A 29 10.17 11.50 5.80
N VAL A 30 11.03 10.63 6.33
CA VAL A 30 12.09 11.01 7.28
C VAL A 30 13.37 11.47 6.56
N HIS A 31 13.79 10.77 5.51
CA HIS A 31 15.10 11.05 4.88
C HIS A 31 15.05 12.00 3.69
N TRP A 32 13.96 12.03 2.95
CA TRP A 32 13.88 12.73 1.67
C TRP A 32 12.94 13.95 1.70
N LEU A 33 12.13 14.07 2.73
CA LEU A 33 11.14 15.13 2.81
C LEU A 33 11.76 16.39 3.44
N PRO A 34 11.85 17.50 2.71
CA PRO A 34 12.38 18.74 3.25
C PRO A 34 11.51 19.26 4.40
N ASP A 35 12.08 20.09 5.27
CA ASP A 35 11.39 20.82 6.35
C ASP A 35 10.47 21.92 5.80
N ASN A 36 9.57 21.54 4.89
CA ASN A 36 8.58 22.41 4.31
C ASN A 36 7.19 21.82 4.57
N HIS A 37 6.33 22.63 5.21
CA HIS A 37 4.98 22.24 5.59
C HIS A 37 4.13 21.81 4.36
N TRP A 38 4.32 22.49 3.23
CA TRP A 38 3.58 22.19 2.00
C TRP A 38 3.98 20.83 1.38
N ALA A 39 5.28 20.49 1.45
CA ALA A 39 5.76 19.20 0.98
C ALA A 39 5.16 18.05 1.79
N ARG A 40 5.11 18.17 3.13
CA ARG A 40 4.43 17.20 4.01
C ARG A 40 2.94 17.09 3.70
N LEU A 41 2.28 18.23 3.53
CA LEU A 41 0.84 18.30 3.29
C LEU A 41 0.43 17.66 1.97
N LEU A 42 1.26 17.70 0.93
CA LEU A 42 1.02 17.01 -0.33
C LEU A 42 1.48 15.55 -0.29
N PHE A 43 2.62 15.27 0.33
CA PHE A 43 3.23 13.93 0.32
C PHE A 43 2.36 12.89 1.03
N TYR A 44 1.87 13.16 2.24
CA TYR A 44 1.13 12.17 3.01
C TYR A 44 -0.22 11.76 2.37
N PRO A 45 -1.05 12.68 1.85
CA PRO A 45 -2.26 12.32 1.13
C PRO A 45 -1.97 11.55 -0.16
N LEU A 46 -0.94 11.96 -0.92
CA LEU A 46 -0.54 11.27 -2.15
C LEU A 46 -0.05 9.85 -1.83
N ALA A 47 0.81 9.67 -0.83
CA ALA A 47 1.23 8.35 -0.35
C ALA A 47 0.02 7.51 0.12
N GLY A 48 -0.94 8.13 0.80
CA GLY A 48 -2.19 7.47 1.23
C GLY A 48 -3.11 7.05 0.09
N ILE A 49 -2.98 7.61 -1.12
CA ILE A 49 -3.76 7.20 -2.29
C ILE A 49 -2.96 6.25 -3.20
N LEU A 50 -1.65 6.47 -3.30
CA LEU A 50 -0.78 5.77 -4.24
C LEU A 50 -0.73 4.26 -3.97
N TRP A 51 -0.84 3.80 -2.73
CA TRP A 51 -0.87 2.37 -2.40
C TRP A 51 -2.09 1.62 -2.93
N VAL A 52 -3.17 2.32 -3.31
CA VAL A 52 -4.37 1.70 -3.87
C VAL A 52 -4.10 1.08 -5.24
N PHE A 53 -3.20 1.68 -6.04
CA PHE A 53 -2.82 1.17 -7.36
C PHE A 53 -2.28 -0.27 -7.31
N PRO A 54 -1.26 -0.59 -6.50
CA PRO A 54 -0.75 -1.95 -6.38
C PRO A 54 -1.73 -2.90 -5.67
N ALA A 55 -2.64 -2.40 -4.83
CA ALA A 55 -3.63 -3.25 -4.16
C ALA A 55 -4.75 -3.74 -5.11
N ARG A 56 -5.15 -2.94 -6.11
CA ARG A 56 -6.20 -3.26 -7.09
C ARG A 56 -6.06 -4.63 -7.79
N PRO A 57 -4.93 -4.96 -8.43
CA PRO A 57 -4.79 -6.25 -9.13
C PRO A 57 -4.92 -7.45 -8.17
N LEU A 58 -4.45 -7.30 -6.93
CA LEU A 58 -4.59 -8.32 -5.90
C LEU A 58 -6.06 -8.55 -5.52
N PHE A 59 -6.85 -7.48 -5.37
CA PHE A 59 -8.29 -7.59 -5.12
C PHE A 59 -9.05 -8.28 -6.26
N ILE A 60 -8.68 -7.99 -7.51
CA ILE A 60 -9.26 -8.64 -8.69
C ILE A 60 -8.93 -10.13 -8.68
N TRP A 61 -7.67 -10.48 -8.40
CA TRP A 61 -7.24 -11.87 -8.27
C TRP A 61 -7.99 -12.63 -7.16
N MET A 62 -8.18 -12.00 -6.00
CA MET A 62 -8.92 -12.60 -4.87
C MET A 62 -10.38 -12.91 -5.22
N ARG A 63 -11.07 -11.97 -5.88
CA ARG A 63 -12.46 -12.17 -6.32
C ARG A 63 -12.56 -13.30 -7.34
N GLY A 64 -11.51 -13.49 -8.14
CA GLY A 64 -11.51 -14.41 -9.26
C GLY A 64 -12.03 -13.69 -10.48
N GLY A 65 -11.16 -13.60 -11.49
CA GLY A 65 -11.63 -13.47 -12.86
C GLY A 65 -12.55 -14.64 -13.22
#